data_AF-A0A415G3U8-F1
#
_entry.id   AF-A0A415G3U8-F1
#
_cell.length_a   1.000
_cell.length_b   1.000
_cell.length_c   1.000
_cell.angle_alpha   90.00
_cell.angle_beta   90.00
_cell.angle_gamma   90.00
#
_symmetry.space_group_name_H-M   'P 1'
#
loop_
_entity.id
_entity.type
_entity.pdbx_description
1 polymer ?
#
loop_
_entity_poly.entity_id
_entity_poly.type
_entity_poly.pdbx_seq_one_letter_code
_entity_poly.pdbx_strand_id
1 'polypeptide(L)'
;MCTKEKKKILLLTTLGILCCVCIIFCLFWFKPVNSVCIIFCLFWFKPVNRVNYFLKQEKYKKIVSILNREKLKENDYVEIRLSIENYMDLMMKDWNEESISYEKASNVFAIFTDVKDMDICKQAKEYKKFIQVENTGNEIIESAEKDYVNGDYIKVMQEMLQIDQSYSQYEVVSSYYNECKAILLQKVSNPKTISDYKKSIKLLKLYIEKIDDKDFINTKNNLEKELKKYQDI
;
A
#
# COMPACT_ATOMS: atom_id res chain seq x y z
N MET A 1 -6.82 -57.35 -34.16
CA MET A 1 -7.34 -56.23 -33.36
C MET A 1 -8.35 -56.75 -32.34
N CYS A 2 -7.94 -57.10 -31.09
CA CYS A 2 -8.94 -57.42 -30.03
C CYS A 2 -8.37 -57.49 -28.59
N THR A 3 -7.28 -56.80 -28.25
CA THR A 3 -6.67 -56.88 -26.91
C THR A 3 -6.58 -55.56 -26.15
N LYS A 4 -6.62 -54.40 -26.83
CA LYS A 4 -6.60 -53.08 -26.17
C LYS A 4 -7.97 -52.63 -25.65
N GLU A 5 -9.07 -52.95 -26.33
CA GLU A 5 -10.42 -52.56 -25.90
C GLU A 5 -10.91 -53.33 -24.67
N LYS A 6 -10.63 -54.64 -24.59
CA LYS A 6 -11.01 -55.47 -23.42
C LYS A 6 -10.31 -55.02 -22.13
N LYS A 7 -9.05 -54.57 -22.19
CA LYS A 7 -8.34 -54.01 -21.02
C LYS A 7 -8.90 -52.66 -20.56
N LYS A 8 -9.35 -51.80 -21.49
CA LYS A 8 -9.99 -50.52 -21.16
C LYS A 8 -11.34 -50.71 -20.46
N ILE A 9 -12.15 -51.66 -20.94
CA ILE A 9 -13.46 -51.96 -20.34
C ILE A 9 -13.29 -52.55 -18.94
N LEU A 10 -12.32 -53.45 -18.74
CA LEU A 10 -12.04 -54.05 -17.42
C LEU A 10 -11.52 -53.02 -16.40
N LEU A 11 -10.71 -52.04 -16.84
CA LEU A 11 -10.24 -50.94 -15.99
C LEU A 11 -11.37 -49.97 -15.63
N LEU A 12 -12.26 -49.66 -16.57
CA LEU A 12 -13.41 -48.77 -16.31
C LEU A 12 -14.45 -49.40 -15.39
N THR A 13 -14.70 -50.70 -15.50
CA THR A 13 -15.63 -51.40 -14.61
C THR A 13 -15.05 -51.59 -13.21
N THR A 14 -13.75 -51.88 -13.08
CA THR A 14 -13.10 -51.98 -11.77
C THR A 14 -12.97 -50.63 -11.07
N LEU A 15 -12.68 -49.53 -11.78
CA LEU A 15 -12.68 -48.17 -11.19
C LEU A 15 -14.09 -47.71 -10.80
N GLY A 16 -15.09 -48.01 -11.63
CA GLY A 16 -16.50 -47.69 -11.35
C GLY A 16 -17.03 -48.42 -10.12
N ILE A 17 -16.69 -49.71 -9.98
CA ILE A 17 -17.06 -50.51 -8.81
C ILE A 17 -16.31 -50.02 -7.56
N LEU A 18 -15.03 -49.64 -7.66
CA LEU A 18 -14.28 -49.06 -6.53
C LEU A 18 -14.90 -47.73 -6.05
N CYS A 19 -15.28 -46.85 -6.97
CA CYS A 19 -15.96 -45.59 -6.63
C CYS A 19 -17.34 -45.82 -6.00
N CYS A 20 -18.14 -46.76 -6.52
CA CYS A 20 -19.45 -47.08 -5.95
C CYS A 20 -19.34 -47.76 -4.59
N VAL A 21 -18.36 -48.64 -4.38
CA VAL A 21 -18.10 -49.29 -3.08
C VAL A 21 -17.61 -48.25 -2.05
N CYS A 22 -16.75 -47.30 -2.43
CA CYS A 22 -16.36 -46.19 -1.55
C CYS A 22 -17.54 -45.28 -1.17
N ILE A 23 -18.44 -44.97 -2.11
CA ILE A 23 -19.64 -44.16 -1.85
C ILE A 23 -20.60 -44.90 -0.92
N ILE A 24 -20.83 -46.20 -1.15
CA ILE A 24 -21.71 -47.02 -0.31
C ILE A 24 -21.12 -47.25 1.08
N PHE A 25 -19.80 -47.45 1.20
CA PHE A 25 -19.12 -47.60 2.50
C PHE A 25 -19.15 -46.29 3.31
N CYS A 26 -19.02 -45.14 2.65
CA CYS A 26 -19.23 -43.82 3.27
C CYS A 26 -20.68 -43.59 3.73
N LEU A 27 -21.68 -44.16 3.03
CA LEU A 27 -23.09 -44.02 3.37
C LEU A 27 -23.55 -44.98 4.49
N PHE A 28 -22.97 -46.19 4.58
CA PHE A 28 -23.47 -47.24 5.48
C PHE A 28 -22.83 -47.25 6.88
N TRP A 29 -21.60 -46.75 7.06
CA TRP A 29 -20.91 -46.80 8.35
C TRP A 29 -21.04 -45.54 9.22
N PHE A 30 -21.74 -44.51 8.76
CA PHE A 30 -21.91 -43.25 9.50
C PHE A 30 -23.39 -42.96 9.83
N LYS A 31 -23.81 -43.35 11.03
CA LYS A 31 -24.91 -42.72 11.79
C LYS A 31 -24.41 -42.56 13.23
N PRO A 32 -24.63 -41.44 13.97
CA PRO A 32 -25.27 -40.17 13.66
C PRO A 32 -24.28 -38.98 13.76
N VAL A 33 -23.12 -39.06 13.09
CA VAL A 33 -22.21 -37.90 12.91
C VAL A 33 -22.52 -37.16 11.57
N ASN A 34 -23.48 -37.70 10.81
CA ASN A 34 -23.68 -37.42 9.39
C ASN A 34 -24.40 -36.11 9.07
N SER A 35 -25.13 -35.50 10.01
CA SER A 35 -25.70 -34.17 9.77
C SER A 35 -24.58 -33.13 9.65
N VAL A 36 -23.54 -33.22 10.48
CA VAL A 36 -22.43 -32.26 10.47
C VAL A 36 -21.55 -32.45 9.23
N CYS A 37 -21.23 -33.68 8.83
CA CYS A 37 -20.42 -33.93 7.62
C CYS A 37 -21.15 -33.55 6.31
N ILE A 38 -22.46 -33.82 6.19
CA ILE A 38 -23.22 -33.45 4.99
C ILE A 38 -23.46 -31.94 4.94
N ILE A 39 -23.76 -31.31 6.08
CA ILE A 39 -23.87 -29.84 6.17
C ILE A 39 -22.51 -29.18 5.89
N PHE A 40 -21.41 -29.75 6.38
CA PHE A 40 -20.06 -29.28 6.08
C PHE A 40 -19.76 -29.40 4.59
N CYS A 41 -20.03 -30.54 3.96
CA CYS A 41 -19.89 -30.71 2.51
C CYS A 41 -20.74 -29.70 1.73
N LEU A 42 -22.01 -29.51 2.09
CA LEU A 42 -22.91 -28.52 1.46
C LEU A 42 -22.47 -27.06 1.70
N PHE A 43 -21.88 -26.78 2.87
CA PHE A 43 -21.30 -25.48 3.21
C PHE A 43 -20.10 -25.16 2.32
N TRP A 44 -19.24 -26.15 2.01
CA TRP A 44 -18.13 -26.02 1.07
C TRP A 44 -18.57 -25.94 -0.41
N PHE A 45 -19.76 -26.41 -0.76
CA PHE A 45 -20.26 -26.32 -2.14
C PHE A 45 -20.63 -24.88 -2.54
N LYS A 46 -21.09 -24.04 -1.61
CA LYS A 46 -21.42 -22.64 -1.93
C LYS A 46 -20.15 -21.82 -2.15
N PRO A 47 -19.98 -21.19 -3.33
CA PRO A 47 -18.82 -20.34 -3.61
C PRO A 47 -18.60 -19.23 -2.57
N VAL A 48 -19.69 -18.60 -2.10
CA VAL A 48 -19.67 -17.54 -1.09
C VAL A 48 -18.97 -18.00 0.20
N ASN A 49 -19.39 -19.14 0.75
CA ASN A 49 -18.82 -19.68 1.98
C ASN A 49 -17.32 -19.99 1.84
N ARG A 50 -16.91 -20.50 0.67
CA ARG A 50 -15.50 -20.75 0.37
C ARG A 50 -14.70 -19.45 0.33
N VAL A 51 -15.22 -18.40 -0.30
CA VAL A 51 -14.56 -17.08 -0.32
C VAL A 51 -14.42 -16.54 1.09
N ASN A 52 -15.49 -16.53 1.88
CA ASN A 52 -15.47 -16.02 3.27
C ASN A 52 -14.49 -16.80 4.15
N TYR A 53 -14.43 -18.12 3.97
CA TYR A 53 -13.43 -18.95 4.64
C TYR A 53 -12.00 -18.60 4.19
N PHE A 54 -11.76 -18.43 2.90
CA PHE A 54 -10.43 -18.08 2.39
C PHE A 54 -9.99 -16.65 2.74
N LEU A 55 -10.92 -15.70 2.90
CA LEU A 55 -10.63 -14.36 3.41
C LEU A 55 -10.06 -14.45 4.83
N LYS A 56 -10.73 -15.18 5.73
CA LYS A 56 -10.28 -15.39 7.13
C LYS A 56 -8.95 -16.13 7.23
N GLN A 57 -8.62 -16.93 6.22
CA GLN A 57 -7.40 -17.73 6.17
C GLN A 57 -6.29 -17.06 5.35
N GLU A 58 -6.51 -15.82 4.88
CA GLU A 58 -5.57 -15.06 4.05
C GLU A 58 -5.12 -15.81 2.78
N LYS A 59 -6.01 -16.66 2.22
CA LYS A 59 -5.76 -17.50 1.04
C LYS A 59 -6.23 -16.81 -0.26
N TYR A 60 -5.80 -15.56 -0.47
CA TYR A 60 -6.35 -14.67 -1.51
C TYR A 60 -6.22 -15.21 -2.94
N LYS A 61 -5.13 -15.90 -3.29
CA LYS A 61 -4.97 -16.53 -4.62
C LYS A 61 -6.08 -17.55 -4.94
N LYS A 62 -6.63 -18.21 -3.92
CA LYS A 62 -7.77 -19.13 -4.11
C LYS A 62 -9.06 -18.36 -4.40
N ILE A 63 -9.24 -17.19 -3.80
CA ILE A 63 -10.39 -16.30 -4.05
C ILE A 63 -10.35 -15.79 -5.49
N VAL A 64 -9.21 -15.27 -5.94
CA VAL A 64 -9.02 -14.81 -7.33
C VAL A 64 -9.31 -15.94 -8.33
N SER A 65 -8.90 -17.18 -8.02
CA SER A 65 -9.22 -18.34 -8.85
C SER A 65 -10.72 -18.62 -8.94
N ILE A 66 -11.48 -18.45 -7.85
CA ILE A 66 -12.94 -18.63 -7.86
C ILE A 66 -13.56 -17.58 -8.77
N LEU A 67 -13.24 -16.30 -8.55
CA LEU A 67 -13.81 -15.19 -9.32
C LEU A 67 -13.47 -15.24 -10.81
N ASN A 68 -12.23 -15.58 -11.16
CA ASN A 68 -11.78 -15.49 -12.56
C ASN A 68 -12.12 -16.73 -13.40
N ARG A 69 -12.44 -17.88 -12.78
CA ARG A 69 -12.57 -19.18 -13.47
C ARG A 69 -13.90 -19.90 -13.26
N GLU A 70 -14.58 -19.72 -12.13
CA GLU A 70 -15.84 -20.42 -11.87
C GLU A 70 -17.02 -19.67 -12.53
N LYS A 71 -18.01 -20.43 -13.04
CA LYS A 71 -19.28 -19.85 -13.50
C LYS A 71 -20.19 -19.67 -12.29
N LEU A 72 -20.17 -18.48 -11.71
CA LEU A 72 -20.97 -18.11 -10.55
C LEU A 72 -22.39 -17.73 -10.98
N LYS A 73 -23.38 -18.04 -10.13
CA LYS A 73 -24.72 -17.47 -10.28
C LYS A 73 -24.68 -16.00 -9.85
N GLU A 74 -25.53 -15.18 -10.44
CA GLU A 74 -25.57 -13.72 -10.17
C GLU A 74 -25.62 -13.41 -8.66
N ASN A 75 -26.53 -14.05 -7.92
CA ASN A 75 -26.67 -13.81 -6.47
C ASN A 75 -25.40 -14.20 -5.70
N ASP A 76 -24.78 -15.33 -6.03
CA ASP A 76 -23.54 -15.77 -5.37
C ASP A 76 -22.38 -14.82 -5.71
N TYR A 77 -22.36 -14.29 -6.93
CA TYR A 77 -21.36 -13.33 -7.39
C TYR A 77 -21.47 -12.00 -6.63
N VAL A 78 -22.67 -11.44 -6.52
CA VAL A 78 -22.93 -10.20 -5.78
C VAL A 78 -22.52 -10.35 -4.31
N GLU A 79 -22.88 -11.46 -3.66
CA GLU A 79 -22.54 -11.71 -2.26
C GLU A 79 -21.01 -11.87 -2.05
N ILE A 80 -20.33 -12.56 -2.97
CA ILE A 80 -18.86 -12.66 -2.96
C ILE A 80 -18.21 -11.29 -3.13
N ARG A 81 -18.69 -10.50 -4.10
CA ARG A 81 -18.16 -9.17 -4.39
C ARG A 81 -18.25 -8.28 -3.16
N LEU A 82 -19.44 -8.16 -2.56
CA LEU A 82 -19.63 -7.38 -1.33
C LEU A 82 -18.75 -7.87 -0.19
N SER A 83 -18.54 -9.19 -0.06
CA SER A 83 -17.67 -9.75 0.98
C SER A 83 -16.21 -9.34 0.79
N ILE A 84 -15.75 -9.21 -0.45
CA ILE A 84 -14.37 -8.79 -0.78
C ILE A 84 -14.22 -7.28 -0.64
N GLU A 85 -15.17 -6.49 -1.14
CA GLU A 85 -15.20 -5.03 -0.98
C GLU A 85 -15.15 -4.65 0.51
N ASN A 86 -16.03 -5.23 1.33
CA ASN A 86 -16.03 -5.03 2.78
C ASN A 86 -14.71 -5.45 3.44
N TYR A 87 -14.07 -6.51 2.96
CA TYR A 87 -12.78 -6.93 3.50
C TYR A 87 -11.66 -5.95 3.14
N MET A 88 -11.65 -5.41 1.92
CA MET A 88 -10.71 -4.37 1.52
C MET A 88 -10.92 -3.09 2.31
N ASP A 89 -12.18 -2.71 2.60
CA ASP A 89 -12.51 -1.58 3.47
C ASP A 89 -11.95 -1.76 4.88
N LEU A 90 -12.09 -2.97 5.45
CA LEU A 90 -11.50 -3.30 6.75
C LEU A 90 -9.98 -3.22 6.73
N MET A 91 -9.31 -3.72 5.69
CA MET A 91 -7.85 -3.59 5.56
C MET A 91 -7.42 -2.12 5.41
N MET A 92 -8.19 -1.31 4.69
CA MET A 92 -7.92 0.12 4.53
C MET A 92 -8.10 0.87 5.86
N LYS A 93 -9.13 0.50 6.63
CA LYS A 93 -9.34 1.00 7.99
C LYS A 93 -8.18 0.61 8.91
N ASP A 94 -7.79 -0.66 8.90
CA ASP A 94 -6.69 -1.18 9.72
C ASP A 94 -5.36 -0.48 9.37
N TRP A 95 -5.13 -0.17 8.09
CA TRP A 95 -3.98 0.64 7.63
C TRP A 95 -4.03 2.06 8.19
N ASN A 96 -5.17 2.75 8.09
CA ASN A 96 -5.33 4.11 8.62
C ASN A 96 -5.20 4.17 10.15
N GLU A 97 -5.53 3.08 10.85
CA GLU A 97 -5.32 2.94 12.30
C GLU A 97 -3.91 2.44 12.66
N GLU A 98 -2.99 2.35 11.67
CA GLU A 98 -1.61 1.87 11.81
C GLU A 98 -1.49 0.48 12.45
N SER A 99 -2.55 -0.33 12.35
CA SER A 99 -2.68 -1.64 13.00
C SER A 99 -2.13 -2.79 12.17
N ILE A 100 -1.81 -2.54 10.90
CA ILE A 100 -1.21 -3.50 9.96
C ILE A 100 -0.02 -2.88 9.23
N SER A 101 0.94 -3.72 8.80
CA SER A 101 2.09 -3.25 8.04
C SER A 101 1.76 -2.94 6.57
N TYR A 102 2.60 -2.12 5.94
CA TYR A 102 2.51 -1.82 4.52
C TYR A 102 2.55 -3.09 3.66
N GLU A 103 3.44 -4.04 3.95
CA GLU A 103 3.56 -5.28 3.19
C GLU A 103 2.27 -6.09 3.24
N LYS A 104 1.61 -6.12 4.41
CA LYS A 104 0.35 -6.83 4.57
C LYS A 104 -0.74 -6.18 3.71
N ALA A 105 -0.96 -4.87 3.88
CA ALA A 105 -1.98 -4.13 3.13
C ALA A 105 -1.71 -4.17 1.61
N SER A 106 -0.48 -3.90 1.20
CA SER A 106 -0.03 -3.90 -0.19
C SER A 106 -0.19 -5.25 -0.86
N ASN A 107 0.13 -6.35 -0.17
CA ASN A 107 -0.08 -7.70 -0.71
C ASN A 107 -1.57 -8.00 -0.94
N VAL A 108 -2.45 -7.62 -0.01
CA VAL A 108 -3.90 -7.82 -0.17
C VAL A 108 -4.40 -7.09 -1.41
N PHE A 109 -4.15 -5.78 -1.49
CA PHE A 109 -4.64 -4.98 -2.60
C PHE A 109 -4.03 -5.39 -3.94
N ALA A 110 -2.73 -5.73 -3.97
CA ALA A 110 -2.07 -6.23 -5.17
C ALA A 110 -2.70 -7.52 -5.71
N ILE A 111 -3.17 -8.42 -4.85
CA ILE A 111 -3.81 -9.66 -5.34
C ILE A 111 -5.16 -9.38 -5.99
N PHE A 112 -5.89 -8.38 -5.49
CA PHE A 112 -7.21 -8.02 -6.03
C PHE A 112 -7.15 -7.12 -7.27
N THR A 113 -5.98 -6.54 -7.62
CA THR A 113 -5.84 -5.79 -8.89
C THR A 113 -5.96 -6.66 -10.14
N ASP A 114 -5.79 -7.98 -10.01
CA ASP A 114 -5.82 -8.95 -11.12
C ASP A 114 -7.16 -9.69 -11.26
N VAL A 115 -8.16 -9.28 -10.49
CA VAL A 115 -9.53 -9.81 -10.59
C VAL A 115 -10.25 -9.24 -11.80
N LYS A 116 -11.04 -10.08 -12.50
CA LYS A 116 -11.83 -9.67 -13.68
C LYS A 116 -12.99 -8.74 -13.35
N ASP A 117 -13.54 -8.83 -12.14
CA ASP A 117 -14.52 -7.88 -11.63
C ASP A 117 -13.90 -6.48 -11.62
N MET A 118 -14.48 -5.57 -12.40
CA MET A 118 -13.92 -4.22 -12.60
C MET A 118 -14.01 -3.37 -11.34
N ASP A 119 -15.02 -3.58 -10.50
CA ASP A 119 -15.24 -2.74 -9.32
C ASP A 119 -14.27 -3.14 -8.20
N ILE A 120 -14.09 -4.44 -7.95
CA ILE A 120 -13.04 -4.96 -7.05
C ILE A 120 -11.65 -4.50 -7.54
N CYS A 121 -11.39 -4.66 -8.84
CA CYS A 121 -10.11 -4.27 -9.44
C CYS A 121 -9.84 -2.77 -9.29
N LYS A 122 -10.85 -1.93 -9.52
CA LYS A 122 -10.74 -0.47 -9.40
C LYS A 122 -10.46 -0.07 -7.96
N GLN A 123 -11.25 -0.55 -7.00
CA GLN A 123 -11.06 -0.25 -5.59
C GLN A 123 -9.69 -0.69 -5.09
N ALA A 124 -9.26 -1.92 -5.44
CA ALA A 124 -7.94 -2.43 -5.07
C ALA A 124 -6.80 -1.56 -5.64
N LYS A 125 -6.92 -1.06 -6.87
CA LYS A 125 -5.93 -0.15 -7.47
C LYS A 125 -5.89 1.20 -6.76
N GLU A 126 -7.04 1.75 -6.41
CA GLU A 126 -7.15 3.03 -5.69
C GLU A 126 -6.52 2.91 -4.30
N TYR A 127 -6.87 1.88 -3.52
CA TYR A 127 -6.30 1.64 -2.19
C TYR A 127 -4.81 1.35 -2.25
N LYS A 128 -4.36 0.50 -3.18
CA LYS A 128 -2.92 0.23 -3.36
C LYS A 128 -2.13 1.50 -3.65
N LYS A 129 -2.64 2.36 -4.54
CA LYS A 129 -1.99 3.63 -4.88
C LYS A 129 -1.92 4.53 -3.64
N PHE A 130 -3.03 4.64 -2.91
CA PHE A 130 -3.11 5.47 -1.71
C PHE A 130 -2.09 5.05 -0.65
N ILE A 131 -2.09 3.77 -0.24
CA ILE A 131 -1.15 3.30 0.80
C ILE A 131 0.32 3.40 0.37
N GLN A 132 0.60 3.30 -0.94
CA GLN A 132 1.96 3.44 -1.46
C GLN A 132 2.44 4.89 -1.34
N VAL A 133 1.56 5.85 -1.68
CA VAL A 133 1.84 7.29 -1.54
C VAL A 133 2.07 7.62 -0.06
N GLU A 134 1.20 7.17 0.84
CA GLU A 134 1.36 7.42 2.27
C GLU A 134 2.62 6.77 2.85
N ASN A 135 2.89 5.50 2.55
CA ASN A 135 4.10 4.84 3.03
C ASN A 135 5.37 5.55 2.56
N THR A 136 5.41 5.97 1.29
CA THR A 136 6.55 6.74 0.75
C THR A 136 6.70 8.07 1.48
N GLY A 137 5.58 8.76 1.76
CA GLY A 137 5.58 10.00 2.54
C GLY A 137 6.14 9.79 3.96
N ASN A 138 5.73 8.72 4.63
CA ASN A 138 6.24 8.38 5.96
C ASN A 138 7.74 8.08 5.95
N GLU A 139 8.24 7.30 4.98
CA GLU A 139 9.67 6.99 4.84
C GLU A 139 10.51 8.26 4.62
N ILE A 140 10.03 9.21 3.81
CA ILE A 140 10.68 10.50 3.58
C ILE A 140 10.74 11.30 4.89
N ILE A 141 9.65 11.34 5.66
CA ILE A 141 9.61 12.06 6.94
C ILE A 141 10.59 11.43 7.94
N GLU A 142 10.60 10.11 8.08
CA GLU A 142 11.53 9.41 8.97
C GLU A 142 13.01 9.64 8.59
N SER A 143 13.31 9.75 7.29
CA SER A 143 14.65 10.11 6.81
C SER A 143 14.99 11.55 7.18
N ALA A 144 14.08 12.47 6.91
CA ALA A 144 14.24 13.89 7.15
C ALA A 144 14.37 14.20 8.66
N GLU A 145 13.65 13.49 9.53
CA GLU A 145 13.79 13.64 10.99
C GLU A 145 15.19 13.27 11.49
N LYS A 146 15.81 12.23 10.90
CA LYS A 146 17.20 11.85 11.25
C LYS A 146 18.18 12.94 10.84
N ASP A 147 18.02 13.52 9.65
CA ASP A 147 18.86 14.62 9.19
C ASP A 147 18.64 15.92 9.97
N TYR A 148 17.40 16.17 10.41
CA TYR A 148 17.06 17.30 11.26
C TYR A 148 17.82 17.25 12.58
N VAL A 149 17.82 16.08 13.24
CA VAL A 149 18.58 15.86 14.49
C VAL A 149 20.10 16.04 14.27
N ASN A 150 20.60 15.68 13.09
CA ASN A 150 22.01 15.87 12.72
C ASN A 150 22.34 17.32 12.30
N GLY A 151 21.34 18.21 12.21
CA GLY A 151 21.51 19.62 11.84
C GLY A 151 21.70 19.88 10.34
N ASP A 152 21.44 18.89 9.48
CA ASP A 152 21.55 19.03 8.02
C ASP A 152 20.23 19.55 7.41
N TYR A 153 19.87 20.77 7.80
CA TYR A 153 18.58 21.38 7.43
C TYR A 153 18.37 21.56 5.92
N ILE A 154 19.45 21.64 5.13
CA ILE A 154 19.34 21.71 3.67
C ILE A 154 18.88 20.35 3.12
N LYS A 155 19.47 19.24 3.60
CA LYS A 155 19.05 17.89 3.21
C LYS A 155 17.60 17.61 3.61
N VAL A 156 17.21 18.01 4.83
CA VAL A 156 15.81 17.93 5.30
C VAL A 156 14.86 18.64 4.32
N MET A 157 15.14 19.90 4.00
CA MET A 157 14.28 20.67 3.08
C MET A 157 14.24 20.05 1.68
N GLN A 158 15.34 19.45 1.19
CA GLN A 158 15.37 18.75 -0.10
C GLN A 158 14.52 17.48 -0.11
N GLU A 159 14.56 16.71 0.97
CA GLU A 159 13.72 15.51 1.14
C GLU A 159 12.23 15.89 1.20
N MET A 160 11.90 16.94 1.96
CA MET A 160 10.53 17.44 2.09
C MET A 160 9.93 17.94 0.77
N LEU A 161 10.72 18.45 -0.17
CA LEU A 161 10.24 18.87 -1.50
C LEU A 161 9.75 17.70 -2.38
N GLN A 162 10.01 16.45 -1.99
CA GLN A 162 9.51 15.26 -2.71
C GLN A 162 8.04 14.97 -2.39
N ILE A 163 7.50 15.55 -1.31
CA ILE A 163 6.11 15.36 -0.90
C ILE A 163 5.27 16.52 -1.43
N ASP A 164 4.31 16.21 -2.30
CA ASP A 164 3.38 17.19 -2.85
C ASP A 164 2.07 17.30 -2.04
N GLN A 165 1.23 18.27 -2.40
CA GLN A 165 -0.01 18.59 -1.69
C GLN A 165 -1.07 17.47 -1.68
N SER A 166 -0.91 16.44 -2.50
CA SER A 166 -1.82 15.29 -2.54
C SER A 166 -1.56 14.26 -1.44
N TYR A 167 -0.40 14.34 -0.78
CA TYR A 167 -0.04 13.45 0.33
C TYR A 167 -0.73 13.92 1.61
N SER A 168 -1.24 12.99 2.42
CA SER A 168 -1.89 13.30 3.71
C SER A 168 -0.92 13.97 4.69
N GLN A 169 0.38 13.72 4.54
CA GLN A 169 1.44 14.25 5.38
C GLN A 169 1.90 15.67 5.00
N TYR A 170 1.36 16.27 3.93
CA TYR A 170 1.88 17.54 3.39
C TYR A 170 1.95 18.68 4.42
N GLU A 171 0.98 18.78 5.33
CA GLU A 171 0.98 19.85 6.35
C GLU A 171 2.14 19.70 7.33
N VAL A 172 2.42 18.47 7.77
CA VAL A 172 3.57 18.16 8.65
C VAL A 172 4.87 18.51 7.96
N VAL A 173 5.01 18.09 6.71
CA VAL A 173 6.19 18.34 5.86
C VAL A 173 6.41 19.83 5.64
N SER A 174 5.34 20.57 5.32
CA SER A 174 5.39 22.02 5.15
C SER A 174 5.85 22.73 6.42
N SER A 175 5.43 22.25 7.60
CA SER A 175 5.91 22.77 8.88
C SER A 175 7.41 22.55 9.06
N TYR A 176 7.89 21.32 8.87
CA TYR A 176 9.32 20.98 8.96
C TYR A 176 10.18 21.80 7.98
N TYR A 177 9.72 21.95 6.73
CA TYR A 177 10.40 22.76 5.72
C TYR A 177 10.54 24.22 6.18
N ASN A 178 9.47 24.82 6.69
CA ASN A 178 9.47 26.20 7.14
C ASN A 178 10.32 26.41 8.41
N GLU A 179 10.34 25.44 9.32
CA GLU A 179 11.19 25.47 10.50
C GLU A 179 12.68 25.44 10.12
N CYS A 180 13.07 24.51 9.25
CA CYS A 180 14.43 24.44 8.71
C CYS A 180 14.84 25.74 8.01
N LYS A 181 13.94 26.30 7.20
CA LYS A 181 14.14 27.59 6.53
C LYS A 181 14.39 28.71 7.54
N ALA A 182 13.59 28.78 8.60
CA ALA A 182 13.75 29.80 9.65
C ALA A 182 15.11 29.68 10.36
N ILE A 183 15.53 28.45 10.70
CA ILE A 183 16.84 28.19 11.31
C ILE A 183 17.99 28.64 10.39
N LEU A 184 17.90 28.31 9.10
CA LEU A 184 18.92 28.70 8.12
C LEU A 184 18.98 30.22 7.89
N LEU A 185 17.83 30.89 7.84
CA LEU A 185 17.75 32.35 7.77
C LEU A 185 18.31 33.02 9.03
N GLN A 186 18.09 32.45 10.21
CA GLN A 186 18.63 32.97 11.46
C GLN A 186 20.16 32.98 11.45
N LYS A 187 20.80 31.95 10.88
CA LYS A 187 22.28 31.85 10.77
C LYS A 187 22.92 32.98 9.95
N VAL A 188 22.16 33.62 9.07
CA VAL A 188 22.64 34.71 8.20
C VAL A 188 22.08 36.08 8.60
N SER A 189 21.29 36.14 9.67
CA SER A 189 20.62 37.35 10.14
C SER A 189 21.56 38.32 10.86
N ASN A 190 21.20 39.60 10.85
CA ASN A 190 21.83 40.69 11.61
C ASN A 190 23.38 40.83 11.46
N PRO A 191 23.96 40.79 10.25
CA PRO A 191 25.39 41.06 10.06
C PRO A 191 25.73 42.50 10.48
N LYS A 192 26.85 42.67 11.20
CA LYS A 192 27.27 43.99 11.73
C LYS A 192 28.48 44.58 11.01
N THR A 193 29.30 43.76 10.40
CA THR A 193 30.52 44.19 9.69
C THR A 193 30.48 43.81 8.21
N ILE A 194 31.25 44.50 7.37
CA ILE A 194 31.44 44.14 5.95
C ILE A 194 31.82 42.66 5.79
N SER A 195 32.64 42.12 6.70
CA SER A 195 33.01 40.70 6.68
C SER A 195 31.80 39.78 6.96
N ASP A 196 30.92 40.15 7.88
CA ASP A 196 29.74 39.35 8.22
C ASP A 196 28.76 39.31 7.06
N TYR A 197 28.49 40.47 6.43
CA TYR A 197 27.66 40.53 5.22
C TYR A 197 28.19 39.60 4.11
N LYS A 198 29.50 39.66 3.83
CA LYS A 198 30.11 38.79 2.81
C LYS A 198 29.98 37.31 3.15
N LYS A 199 30.12 36.93 4.43
CA LYS A 199 29.93 35.54 4.90
C LYS A 199 28.47 35.10 4.75
N SER A 200 27.51 35.91 5.21
CA SER A 200 26.07 35.63 5.08
C SER A 200 25.63 35.48 3.62
N ILE A 201 26.05 36.39 2.74
CA ILE A 201 25.76 36.33 1.30
C ILE A 201 26.35 35.07 0.67
N LYS A 202 27.60 34.70 1.01
CA LYS A 202 28.22 33.47 0.52
C LYS A 202 27.43 32.24 0.96
N LEU A 203 27.00 32.21 2.22
CA LEU A 203 26.23 31.10 2.76
C LEU A 203 24.85 30.98 2.10
N LEU A 204 24.15 32.09 1.88
CA LEU A 204 22.89 32.10 1.13
C LEU A 204 23.04 31.64 -0.32
N LYS A 205 24.15 31.97 -1.00
CA LYS A 205 24.42 31.44 -2.35
C LYS A 205 24.50 29.91 -2.35
N LEU A 206 25.18 29.33 -1.35
CA LEU A 206 25.25 27.88 -1.20
C LEU A 206 23.87 27.26 -0.94
N TYR A 207 23.03 27.92 -0.13
CA TYR A 207 21.67 27.45 0.11
C TYR A 207 20.82 27.51 -1.17
N ILE A 208 20.87 28.62 -1.91
CA ILE A 208 20.11 28.82 -3.16
C ILE A 208 20.53 27.81 -4.24
N GLU A 209 21.82 27.47 -4.33
CA GLU A 209 22.31 26.42 -5.24
C GLU A 209 21.69 25.04 -4.96
N LYS A 210 21.26 24.80 -3.72
CA LYS A 210 20.67 23.52 -3.29
C LYS A 210 19.14 23.56 -3.25
N ILE A 211 18.58 24.72 -2.95
CA ILE A 211 17.16 24.96 -2.73
C ILE A 211 16.81 26.33 -3.32
N ASP A 212 16.09 26.34 -4.44
CA ASP A 212 15.63 27.56 -5.13
C ASP A 212 14.46 28.23 -4.40
N ASP A 213 14.69 28.61 -3.13
CA ASP A 213 13.69 29.22 -2.25
C ASP A 213 13.71 30.76 -2.36
N LYS A 214 12.52 31.33 -2.57
CA LYS A 214 12.34 32.77 -2.75
C LYS A 214 12.81 33.59 -1.55
N ASP A 215 12.65 33.09 -0.33
CA ASP A 215 13.04 33.84 0.88
C ASP A 215 14.56 33.90 1.03
N PHE A 216 15.27 32.83 0.64
CA PHE A 216 16.74 32.86 0.57
C PHE A 216 17.23 33.86 -0.49
N ILE A 217 16.62 33.84 -1.68
CA ILE A 217 16.96 34.79 -2.75
C ILE A 217 16.71 36.24 -2.32
N ASN A 218 15.54 36.50 -1.72
CA ASN A 218 15.17 37.84 -1.26
C ASN A 218 16.10 38.34 -0.16
N THR A 219 16.38 37.50 0.84
CA THR A 219 17.34 37.83 1.91
C THR A 219 18.72 38.12 1.34
N LYS A 220 19.21 37.31 0.39
CA LYS A 220 20.51 37.54 -0.27
C LYS A 220 20.55 38.91 -0.94
N ASN A 221 19.53 39.21 -1.74
CA ASN A 221 19.46 40.46 -2.49
C ASN A 221 19.36 41.69 -1.57
N ASN A 222 18.70 41.56 -0.42
CA ASN A 222 18.64 42.62 0.59
C ASN A 222 20.01 42.85 1.25
N LEU A 223 20.69 41.77 1.67
CA LEU A 223 22.04 41.87 2.24
C LEU A 223 23.06 42.43 1.22
N GLU A 224 22.96 42.09 -0.06
CA GLU A 224 23.79 42.65 -1.12
C GLU A 224 23.56 44.17 -1.30
N LYS A 225 22.31 44.65 -1.16
CA LYS A 225 21.99 46.08 -1.20
C LYS A 225 22.52 46.82 0.02
N GLU A 226 22.40 46.25 1.22
CA GLU A 226 22.90 46.84 2.47
C GLU A 226 24.43 46.92 2.48
N LEU A 227 25.11 45.86 2.04
CA LEU A 227 26.57 45.84 1.94
C LEU A 227 27.11 46.96 1.05
N LYS A 228 26.47 47.25 -0.08
CA LYS A 228 26.88 48.37 -0.96
C LYS A 228 26.84 49.71 -0.22
N LYS A 229 25.75 49.99 0.52
CA LYS A 229 25.63 51.21 1.32
C LYS A 229 26.75 51.36 2.35
N TYR A 230 27.18 50.26 2.97
CA TYR A 230 28.29 50.27 3.95
C TYR A 230 29.67 50.46 3.31
N GLN A 231 29.82 50.19 2.01
CA GLN A 231 31.09 50.34 1.29
C GLN A 231 31.23 51.71 0.65
N ASP A 232 30.12 52.43 0.46
CA ASP A 232 30.07 53.78 -0.10
C ASP A 232 30.22 54.88 0.97
N ILE A 233 30.42 54.51 2.24
CA ILE A 233 30.70 55.39 3.41
C ILE A 233 32.17 55.25 3.79
#